data_AF-A0A2S7JE08-F1
#
_entry.id   AF-A0A2S7JE08-F1
#
_cell.length_a   1.000
_cell.length_b   1.000
_cell.length_c   1.000
_cell.angle_alpha   90.00
_cell.angle_beta   90.00
_cell.angle_gamma   90.00
#
_symmetry.space_group_name_H-M   'P 1'
#
loop_
_entity.id
_entity.type
_entity.pdbx_description
1 polymer ?
#
loop_
_entity_poly.entity_id
_entity_poly.type
_entity_poly.pdbx_seq_one_letter_code
_entity_poly.pdbx_strand_id
1 'polypeptide(L)'
;MHQETKFYKERVVSILSNFQLLELALKIYIGKSYELIQHLVGSRIHFDFSVSDVESYPLERQLNLFGKLNDNESLKTRLNKLKSKRNFVAHEALLVTISGNPDVGLLSKNAMDLFHLEDELVECLKLLTKEGKNLLARFAQRSS
;
A
#
# COMPACT_ATOMS: atom_id res chain seq x y z
N MET A 1 1.61 -31.47 -10.05
CA MET A 1 0.41 -30.99 -9.32
C MET A 1 0.69 -30.39 -7.94
N HIS A 2 1.45 -31.03 -7.02
CA HIS A 2 1.67 -30.45 -5.68
C HIS A 2 2.60 -29.23 -5.65
N GLN A 3 3.58 -29.16 -6.56
CA GLN A 3 4.61 -28.12 -6.54
C GLN A 3 4.12 -26.77 -7.11
N GLU A 4 3.34 -26.78 -8.20
CA GLU A 4 2.76 -25.56 -8.79
C GLU A 4 1.76 -24.88 -7.86
N THR A 5 0.93 -25.66 -7.16
CA THR A 5 -0.01 -25.15 -6.16
C THR A 5 0.74 -24.51 -4.98
N LYS A 6 1.87 -25.08 -4.57
CA LYS A 6 2.71 -24.51 -3.50
C LYS A 6 3.37 -23.20 -3.94
N PHE A 7 3.96 -23.15 -5.13
CA PHE A 7 4.54 -21.93 -5.70
C PHE A 7 3.50 -20.81 -5.85
N TYR A 8 2.28 -21.14 -6.29
CA TYR A 8 1.20 -20.17 -6.38
C TYR A 8 0.80 -19.61 -5.01
N LYS A 9 0.66 -20.48 -3.99
CA LYS A 9 0.35 -20.06 -2.61
C LYS A 9 1.44 -19.16 -2.02
N GLU A 10 2.71 -19.52 -2.18
CA GLU A 10 3.84 -18.70 -1.71
C GLU A 10 3.83 -17.31 -2.35
N ARG A 11 3.51 -17.23 -3.65
CA ARG A 11 3.44 -15.96 -4.36
C ARG A 11 2.27 -15.09 -3.93
N VAL A 12 1.09 -15.68 -3.74
CA VAL A 12 -0.07 -15.00 -3.18
C VAL A 12 0.26 -14.43 -1.80
N VAL A 13 0.91 -15.20 -0.93
CA VAL A 13 1.35 -14.73 0.40
C VAL A 13 2.35 -13.59 0.28
N SER A 14 3.31 -13.66 -0.65
CA SER A 14 4.25 -12.55 -0.93
C SER A 14 3.52 -11.26 -1.30
N ILE A 15 2.56 -11.35 -2.25
CA ILE A 15 1.80 -10.20 -2.72
C ILE A 15 0.94 -9.60 -1.60
N LEU A 16 0.25 -10.44 -0.83
CA LEU A 16 -0.52 -9.96 0.33
C LEU A 16 0.38 -9.30 1.38
N SER A 17 1.56 -9.84 1.62
CA SER A 17 2.55 -9.24 2.54
C SER A 17 3.04 -7.89 2.02
N ASN A 18 3.30 -7.75 0.71
CA ASN A 18 3.66 -6.48 0.10
C ASN A 18 2.54 -5.43 0.19
N PHE A 19 1.27 -5.85 0.08
CA PHE A 19 0.14 -4.96 0.36
C PHE A 19 0.11 -4.49 1.81
N GLN A 20 0.39 -5.37 2.78
CA GLN A 20 0.49 -4.98 4.19
C GLN A 20 1.64 -3.99 4.43
N LEU A 21 2.79 -4.19 3.78
CA LEU A 21 3.90 -3.24 3.82
C LEU A 21 3.54 -1.88 3.21
N LEU A 22 2.78 -1.86 2.12
CA LEU A 22 2.29 -0.64 1.50
C LEU A 22 1.34 0.12 2.44
N GLU A 23 0.41 -0.58 3.09
CA GLU A 23 -0.48 0.00 4.10
C GLU A 23 0.31 0.58 5.28
N LEU A 24 1.29 -0.15 5.79
CA LEU A 24 2.17 0.34 6.86
C LEU A 24 2.93 1.60 6.43
N ALA A 25 3.50 1.62 5.23
CA ALA A 25 4.21 2.78 4.71
C ALA A 25 3.29 4.01 4.55
N LEU A 26 2.03 3.81 4.13
CA LEU A 26 1.04 4.88 4.05
C LEU A 26 0.72 5.44 5.45
N LYS A 27 0.49 4.57 6.44
CA LYS A 27 0.25 4.98 7.84
C LYS A 27 1.41 5.81 8.37
N ILE A 28 2.65 5.37 8.13
CA ILE A 28 3.85 6.11 8.54
C ILE A 28 3.89 7.49 7.85
N TYR A 29 3.63 7.56 6.54
CA TYR A 29 3.62 8.83 5.81
C TYR A 29 2.57 9.81 6.36
N ILE A 30 1.33 9.34 6.53
CA ILE A 30 0.22 10.16 7.03
C ILE A 30 0.51 10.60 8.47
N GLY A 31 0.96 9.68 9.33
CA GLY A 31 1.30 9.97 10.71
C GLY A 31 2.40 11.02 10.83
N LYS A 32 3.47 10.88 10.05
CA LYS A 32 4.54 11.89 9.98
C LYS A 32 4.03 13.21 9.45
N SER A 33 3.15 13.21 8.46
CA SER A 33 2.54 14.45 7.97
C SER A 33 1.73 15.16 9.07
N TYR A 34 0.96 14.42 9.88
CA TYR A 34 0.22 14.97 11.02
C TYR A 34 1.14 15.58 12.08
N GLU A 35 2.20 14.87 12.48
CA GLU A 35 3.21 15.40 13.41
C GLU A 35 3.81 16.73 12.89
N LEU A 36 4.16 16.79 11.61
CA LEU A 36 4.73 17.98 10.99
C LEU A 36 3.72 19.14 10.93
N ILE A 37 2.47 18.87 10.56
CA ILE A 37 1.41 19.88 10.53
C ILE A 37 1.18 20.42 11.94
N GLN A 38 1.11 19.55 12.95
CA GLN A 38 0.94 19.97 14.33
C GLN A 38 2.10 20.84 14.82
N HIS A 39 3.34 20.51 14.45
CA HIS A 39 4.50 21.33 14.78
C HIS A 39 4.46 22.71 14.12
N LEU A 40 4.01 22.80 12.86
CA LEU A 40 3.90 24.06 12.11
C LEU A 40 2.75 24.95 12.60
N VAL A 41 1.61 24.34 12.93
CA VAL A 41 0.41 25.04 13.41
C VAL A 41 0.57 25.45 14.88
N GLY A 42 1.29 24.66 15.68
CA GLY A 42 1.51 24.90 17.10
C GLY A 42 0.19 25.00 17.85
N SER A 43 0.07 25.99 18.74
CA SER A 43 -1.15 26.28 19.51
C SER A 43 -2.14 27.21 18.80
N ARG A 44 -1.90 27.55 17.53
CA ARG A 44 -2.75 28.52 16.80
C ARG A 44 -4.08 27.93 16.37
N ILE A 45 -4.14 26.62 16.13
CA ILE A 45 -5.35 25.90 15.72
C ILE A 45 -5.34 24.55 16.45
N HIS A 46 -6.51 24.12 16.93
CA HIS A 46 -6.67 22.80 17.52
C HIS A 46 -6.48 21.72 16.44
N PHE A 47 -5.44 20.90 16.59
CA PHE A 47 -5.11 19.80 15.70
C PHE A 47 -4.87 18.54 16.54
N ASP A 48 -5.88 17.68 16.60
CA ASP A 48 -5.90 16.44 17.40
C ASP A 48 -5.85 15.17 16.53
N PHE A 49 -5.36 15.29 15.30
CA PHE A 49 -5.17 14.14 14.42
C PHE A 49 -3.91 13.38 14.81
N SER A 50 -4.05 12.09 15.10
CA SER A 50 -2.98 11.24 15.59
C SER A 50 -2.71 10.05 14.65
N VAL A 51 -1.56 9.41 14.81
CA VAL A 51 -1.24 8.17 14.09
C VAL A 51 -2.24 7.06 14.45
N SER A 52 -2.69 7.01 15.72
CA SER A 52 -3.67 6.05 16.22
C SER A 52 -5.00 6.10 15.48
N ASP A 53 -5.41 7.26 14.98
CA ASP A 53 -6.63 7.37 14.17
C ASP A 53 -6.50 6.61 12.85
N VAL A 54 -5.30 6.61 12.27
CA VAL A 54 -5.01 6.05 10.95
C VAL A 54 -4.72 4.55 11.01
N GLU A 55 -4.36 4.01 12.18
CA GLU A 55 -4.05 2.59 12.36
C GLU A 55 -5.22 1.67 11.99
N SER A 56 -6.44 2.09 12.30
CA SER A 56 -7.67 1.33 12.05
C SER A 56 -8.25 1.54 10.65
N TYR A 57 -7.71 2.49 9.87
CA TYR A 57 -8.32 2.87 8.60
C TYR A 57 -8.08 1.82 7.52
N PRO A 58 -9.10 1.50 6.69
CA PRO A 58 -8.90 0.65 5.53
C PRO A 58 -8.00 1.34 4.49
N LEU A 59 -7.33 0.56 3.64
CA LEU A 59 -6.44 1.06 2.59
C LEU A 59 -7.07 2.19 1.77
N GLU A 60 -8.35 2.09 1.42
CA GLU A 60 -9.09 3.15 0.71
C GLU A 60 -9.05 4.50 1.43
N ARG A 61 -9.33 4.48 2.73
CA ARG A 61 -9.33 5.70 3.54
C ARG A 61 -7.91 6.26 3.69
N GLN A 62 -6.91 5.38 3.82
CA GLN A 62 -5.50 5.79 3.83
C GLN A 62 -5.09 6.44 2.50
N LEU A 63 -5.47 5.87 1.35
CA LEU A 63 -5.16 6.43 0.02
C LEU A 63 -5.83 7.80 -0.20
N ASN A 64 -7.07 7.96 0.26
CA ASN A 64 -7.77 9.24 0.19
C ASN A 64 -7.09 10.31 1.05
N LEU A 65 -6.61 9.95 2.25
CA LEU A 65 -5.85 10.86 3.12
C LEU A 65 -4.48 11.19 2.53
N PHE A 66 -3.77 10.19 2.02
CA PHE A 66 -2.50 10.38 1.33
C PHE A 66 -2.64 11.37 0.17
N GLY A 67 -3.68 11.25 -0.66
CA GLY A 67 -3.95 12.18 -1.75
C GLY A 67 -4.35 13.60 -1.33
N LYS A 68 -4.68 13.84 -0.05
CA LYS A 68 -4.87 15.19 0.51
C LYS A 68 -3.57 15.78 1.06
N LEU A 69 -2.62 14.94 1.43
CA LEU A 69 -1.34 15.32 2.03
C LEU A 69 -0.19 15.35 1.03
N ASN A 70 -0.37 14.72 -0.13
CA ASN A 70 0.62 14.57 -1.18
C ASN A 70 0.03 14.99 -2.53
N ASP A 71 0.79 15.76 -3.31
CA ASP A 71 0.42 16.32 -4.61
C ASP A 71 0.84 15.45 -5.81
N ASN A 72 1.42 14.28 -5.56
CA ASN A 72 1.84 13.32 -6.59
C ASN A 72 0.64 12.52 -7.14
N GLU A 73 -0.10 13.15 -8.06
CA GLU A 73 -1.26 12.56 -8.73
C GLU A 73 -0.92 11.28 -9.52
N SER A 74 0.33 11.16 -10.01
CA SER A 74 0.81 9.95 -10.68
C SER A 74 0.84 8.75 -9.73
N LEU A 75 1.47 8.92 -8.55
CA LEU A 75 1.54 7.88 -7.53
C LEU A 75 0.14 7.51 -7.02
N LYS A 76 -0.70 8.50 -6.76
CA LYS A 76 -2.11 8.30 -6.35
C LYS A 76 -2.90 7.47 -7.36
N THR A 77 -2.74 7.74 -8.65
CA THR A 77 -3.41 6.97 -9.72
C THR A 77 -2.94 5.51 -9.71
N ARG A 78 -1.64 5.27 -9.53
CA ARG A 78 -1.07 3.90 -9.47
C ARG A 78 -1.56 3.15 -8.22
N LEU A 79 -1.54 3.80 -7.06
CA LEU A 79 -2.03 3.22 -5.80
C LEU A 79 -3.53 2.88 -5.85
N ASN A 80 -4.35 3.71 -6.47
CA ASN A 80 -5.78 3.43 -6.66
C ASN A 80 -6.03 2.21 -7.56
N LYS A 81 -5.19 1.99 -8.58
CA LYS A 81 -5.26 0.75 -9.38
C LYS A 81 -4.90 -0.48 -8.54
N LEU A 82 -3.91 -0.36 -7.65
CA LEU A 82 -3.50 -1.44 -6.76
C LEU A 82 -4.59 -1.86 -5.76
N LYS A 83 -5.42 -0.92 -5.27
CA LYS A 83 -6.58 -1.23 -4.41
C LYS A 83 -7.51 -2.26 -5.05
N SER A 84 -7.93 -2.04 -6.29
CA SER A 84 -8.83 -2.95 -7.00
C SER A 84 -8.20 -4.33 -7.22
N LYS A 85 -6.89 -4.34 -7.51
CA LYS A 85 -6.12 -5.57 -7.67
C LYS A 85 -5.94 -6.34 -6.36
N ARG A 86 -5.78 -5.67 -5.21
CA ARG A 86 -5.72 -6.32 -3.89
C ARG A 86 -6.98 -7.15 -3.62
N ASN A 87 -8.15 -6.55 -3.87
CA ASN A 87 -9.42 -7.23 -3.63
C ASN A 87 -9.60 -8.45 -4.54
N PHE A 88 -9.18 -8.32 -5.80
CA PHE A 88 -9.17 -9.44 -6.74
C PHE A 88 -8.23 -10.56 -6.26
N VAL A 89 -6.98 -10.24 -5.92
CA VAL A 89 -6.02 -11.24 -5.43
C VAL A 89 -6.49 -11.90 -4.14
N ALA A 90 -7.05 -11.15 -3.20
CA ALA A 90 -7.58 -11.72 -1.96
C ALA A 90 -8.72 -12.72 -2.22
N HIS A 91 -9.61 -12.42 -3.16
CA HIS A 91 -10.72 -13.28 -3.53
C HIS A 91 -10.26 -14.53 -4.31
N GLU A 92 -9.43 -14.35 -5.33
CA GLU A 92 -8.86 -15.45 -6.14
C GLU A 92 -7.97 -16.38 -5.30
N ALA A 93 -7.15 -15.81 -4.42
CA ALA A 93 -6.34 -16.56 -3.46
C ALA A 93 -7.19 -17.46 -2.58
N LEU A 94 -8.30 -16.92 -2.07
CA LEU A 94 -9.22 -17.65 -1.20
C LEU A 94 -9.88 -18.80 -1.95
N LEU A 95 -10.36 -18.54 -3.18
CA LEU A 95 -10.96 -19.57 -4.03
C LEU A 95 -9.96 -20.70 -4.31
N VAL A 96 -8.78 -20.39 -4.84
CA VAL A 96 -7.75 -21.40 -5.16
C VAL A 96 -7.27 -22.17 -3.92
N THR A 97 -7.28 -21.53 -2.75
CA THR A 97 -6.84 -22.19 -1.50
C THR A 97 -7.92 -23.10 -0.91
N ILE A 98 -9.20 -22.78 -1.09
CA ILE A 98 -10.36 -23.54 -0.56
C ILE A 98 -10.83 -24.62 -1.55
N SER A 99 -10.89 -24.31 -2.85
CA SER A 99 -11.25 -25.29 -3.87
C SER A 99 -10.02 -26.13 -4.20
N GLY A 100 -9.93 -27.34 -3.66
CA GLY A 100 -8.80 -28.26 -3.82
C GLY A 100 -8.51 -28.77 -5.24
N ASN A 101 -9.07 -28.14 -6.29
CA ASN A 101 -8.86 -28.52 -7.68
C ASN A 101 -8.66 -27.26 -8.56
N PRO A 102 -7.46 -26.68 -8.58
CA PRO A 102 -7.20 -25.48 -9.37
C PRO A 102 -7.02 -25.82 -10.85
N ASP A 103 -7.72 -25.10 -11.71
CA ASP A 103 -7.56 -25.19 -13.17
C ASP A 103 -6.17 -24.66 -13.57
N VAL A 104 -5.34 -25.55 -14.14
CA VAL A 104 -3.94 -25.28 -14.49
C VAL A 104 -3.79 -24.15 -15.51
N GLY A 105 -4.77 -23.99 -16.42
CA GLY A 105 -4.77 -22.88 -17.39
C GLY A 105 -5.06 -21.53 -16.74
N LEU A 106 -5.90 -21.53 -15.69
CA LEU A 106 -6.26 -20.35 -14.91
C LEU A 106 -5.11 -19.95 -13.98
N LEU A 107 -4.39 -20.93 -13.43
CA LEU A 107 -3.19 -20.73 -12.61
C LEU A 107 -2.05 -20.04 -13.40
N SER A 108 -1.78 -20.45 -14.64
CA SER A 108 -0.65 -19.89 -15.41
C SER A 108 -0.92 -18.45 -15.88
N LYS A 109 -2.14 -18.16 -16.31
CA LYS A 109 -2.57 -16.80 -16.68
C LYS A 109 -2.55 -15.87 -15.46
N ASN A 110 -3.11 -16.32 -14.34
CA ASN A 110 -3.08 -15.57 -13.10
C ASN A 110 -1.64 -15.38 -12.58
N ALA A 111 -0.73 -16.33 -12.78
CA ALA A 111 0.66 -16.19 -12.35
C ALA A 111 1.41 -15.05 -13.06
N MET A 112 1.17 -14.80 -14.35
CA MET A 112 1.72 -13.62 -15.05
C MET A 112 1.13 -12.31 -14.52
N ASP A 113 -0.20 -12.27 -14.31
CA ASP A 113 -0.86 -11.07 -13.78
C ASP A 113 -0.38 -10.75 -12.34
N LEU A 114 -0.13 -11.79 -11.54
CA LEU A 114 0.45 -11.69 -10.20
C LEU A 114 1.90 -11.20 -10.25
N PHE A 115 2.70 -11.63 -11.23
CA PHE A 115 4.07 -11.15 -11.42
C PHE A 115 4.10 -9.64 -11.68
N HIS A 116 3.32 -9.17 -12.66
CA HIS A 116 3.25 -7.73 -12.97
C HIS A 116 2.68 -6.91 -11.81
N LEU A 117 1.77 -7.49 -11.02
CA LEU A 117 1.24 -6.84 -9.83
C LEU A 117 2.31 -6.68 -8.74
N GLU A 118 3.11 -7.71 -8.50
CA GLU A 118 4.18 -7.68 -7.51
C GLU A 118 5.23 -6.61 -7.85
N ASP A 119 5.65 -6.53 -9.11
CA ASP A 119 6.58 -5.49 -9.58
C ASP A 119 5.99 -4.08 -9.37
N GLU A 120 4.73 -3.88 -9.75
CA GLU A 120 4.04 -2.60 -9.59
C GLU A 120 3.90 -2.20 -8.11
N LEU A 121 3.63 -3.18 -7.23
CA LEU A 121 3.57 -3.01 -5.78
C LEU A 121 4.92 -2.56 -5.21
N VAL A 122 5.99 -3.26 -5.55
CA VAL A 122 7.34 -2.94 -5.09
C VAL A 122 7.76 -1.55 -5.58
N GLU A 123 7.42 -1.20 -6.82
CA GLU A 123 7.71 0.12 -7.36
C GLU A 123 6.90 1.22 -6.66
N CYS A 124 5.60 1.00 -6.41
CA CYS A 124 4.78 1.95 -5.65
C CYS A 124 5.30 2.12 -4.21
N LEU A 125 5.75 1.04 -3.57
CA LEU A 125 6.34 1.09 -2.23
C LEU A 125 7.63 1.92 -2.21
N LYS A 126 8.51 1.73 -3.21
CA LYS A 126 9.73 2.52 -3.38
C LYS A 126 9.41 4.00 -3.56
N LEU A 127 8.44 4.33 -4.42
CA LEU A 127 8.02 5.71 -4.65
C LEU A 127 7.42 6.35 -3.41
N LEU A 128 6.54 5.65 -2.70
CA LEU A 128 5.96 6.13 -1.44
C LEU A 128 7.03 6.38 -0.38
N THR A 129 7.99 5.47 -0.26
CA THR A 129 9.12 5.63 0.68
C THR A 129 9.99 6.83 0.30
N LYS A 130 10.20 7.06 -1.01
CA LYS A 130 10.93 8.22 -1.52
C LYS A 130 10.19 9.53 -1.22
N GLU A 131 8.86 9.56 -1.40
CA GLU A 131 8.01 10.69 -1.01
C GLU A 131 8.13 10.97 0.49
N GLY A 132 8.10 9.94 1.34
CA GLY A 132 8.31 10.09 2.78
C GLY A 132 9.68 10.70 3.13
N LYS A 133 10.76 10.24 2.48
CA LYS A 133 12.10 10.84 2.64
C LYS A 133 12.14 12.29 2.18
N ASN A 134 11.52 12.61 1.05
CA ASN A 134 11.44 13.97 0.52
C ASN A 134 10.67 14.89 1.46
N LEU A 135 9.56 14.43 2.04
CA LEU A 135 8.78 15.17 3.03
C LEU A 135 9.64 15.57 4.24
N LEU A 136 10.38 14.61 4.81
CA LEU A 136 11.27 14.87 5.94
C LEU A 136 12.43 15.80 5.57
N ALA A 137 13.01 15.64 4.37
CA ALA A 137 14.10 16.50 3.89
C ALA A 137 13.64 17.96 3.70
N ARG A 138 12.45 18.18 3.11
CA ARG A 138 11.84 19.51 2.95
C ARG A 138 11.61 20.19 4.30
N PHE A 139 11.22 19.42 5.31
CA PHE A 139 11.03 19.95 6.66
C PHE A 139 12.36 20.29 7.33
N ALA A 140 13.36 19.41 7.27
CA ALA A 140 14.69 19.65 7.84
C ALA A 140 15.35 20.93 7.26
N GLN A 141 15.18 21.20 5.97
CA GLN A 141 15.69 22.40 5.32
C GLN A 141 14.99 23.70 5.73
N ARG A 142 13.74 23.63 6.23
CA ARG A 142 12.98 24.80 6.71
C ARG A 142 13.21 25.13 8.18
N SER A 143 13.77 24.19 8.93
CA SER A 143 14.07 24.35 10.36
C SER A 143 15.49 24.85 10.65
N SER A 144 16.26 25.19 9.60
CA SER A 144 17.57 25.88 9.66
C SER A 144 17.41 27.32 9.21
#